data_AF-A0A7H1PSJ1-F1
#
_entry.id   AF-A0A7H1PSJ1-F1
#
_cell.length_a   1.000
_cell.length_b   1.000
_cell.length_c   1.000
_cell.angle_alpha   90.00
_cell.angle_beta   90.00
_cell.angle_gamma   90.00
#
_symmetry.space_group_name_H-M   'P 1'
#
loop_
_entity.id
_entity.type
_entity.pdbx_description
1 polymer ?
#
loop_
_entity_poly.entity_id
_entity_poly.type
_entity_poly.pdbx_seq_one_letter_code
_entity_poly.pdbx_strand_id
1 'polypeptide(L)'
;MVGTLYGEYLACLSQARNNFRSLARDQTVDLVERDRSARDSFAPCYGVHYQMSITAASNVFVASENAFRRLRDVRNLAAVGTLAGDEVAR
;
A
#
# COMPACT_ATOMS: atom_id res chain seq x y z
N MET A 1 21.56 -2.42 12.42
CA MET A 1 20.86 -1.36 11.68
C MET A 1 20.08 -1.81 10.44
N VAL A 2 20.24 -3.04 9.91
CA VAL A 2 19.45 -3.49 8.73
C VAL A 2 18.06 -4.03 9.12
N GLY A 3 17.93 -4.65 10.30
CA GLY A 3 16.64 -5.17 10.80
C GLY A 3 15.59 -4.09 11.07
N THR A 4 16.03 -2.91 11.54
CA THR A 4 15.13 -1.78 11.82
C THR A 4 14.47 -1.26 10.54
N LEU A 5 15.25 -1.06 9.46
CA LEU A 5 14.73 -0.57 8.19
C LEU A 5 13.73 -1.54 7.55
N TYR A 6 14.04 -2.85 7.57
CA TYR A 6 13.11 -3.84 7.02
C TYR A 6 11.80 -3.90 7.84
N GLY A 7 11.89 -3.77 9.18
CA GLY A 7 10.73 -3.68 10.05
C GLY A 7 9.87 -2.44 9.78
N GLU A 8 10.51 -1.27 9.66
CA GLU A 8 9.85 0.01 9.31
C GLU A 8 9.18 -0.07 7.93
N TYR A 9 9.86 -0.69 6.96
CA TYR A 9 9.33 -0.92 5.62
C TYR A 9 8.05 -1.76 5.67
N LEU A 10 8.08 -2.91 6.34
CA LEU A 10 6.91 -3.79 6.46
C LEU A 10 5.78 -3.13 7.25
N ALA A 11 6.10 -2.38 8.30
CA ALA A 11 5.11 -1.62 9.07
C ALA A 11 4.42 -0.56 8.20
N CYS A 12 5.18 0.17 7.39
CA CYS A 12 4.64 1.18 6.47
C CYS A 12 3.71 0.56 5.42
N LEU A 13 4.12 -0.56 4.79
CA LEU A 13 3.25 -1.28 3.85
C LEU A 13 1.98 -1.82 4.52
N SER A 14 2.10 -2.35 5.73
CA SER A 14 0.96 -2.85 6.51
C SER A 14 -0.04 -1.74 6.83
N GLN A 15 0.45 -0.56 7.20
CA GLN A 15 -0.39 0.60 7.48
C GLN A 15 -1.16 1.07 6.24
N ALA A 16 -0.48 1.21 5.10
CA ALA A 16 -1.15 1.60 3.85
C ALA A 16 -2.22 0.57 3.43
N ARG A 17 -1.92 -0.73 3.54
CA ARG A 17 -2.89 -1.79 3.27
C ARG A 17 -4.13 -1.69 4.17
N ASN A 18 -3.94 -1.42 5.46
CA ASN A 18 -5.05 -1.26 6.39
C ASN A 18 -5.93 -0.07 6.03
N ASN A 19 -5.34 1.06 5.63
CA ASN A 19 -6.08 2.22 5.16
C ASN A 19 -6.91 1.90 3.90
N PHE A 20 -6.35 1.17 2.93
CA PHE A 20 -7.11 0.75 1.75
C PHE A 20 -8.29 -0.15 2.10
N ARG A 21 -8.12 -1.05 3.07
CA ARG A 21 -9.22 -1.89 3.57
C ARG A 21 -10.32 -1.05 4.21
N SER A 22 -9.97 0.00 4.95
CA SER A 22 -10.95 0.95 5.51
C SER A 22 -11.67 1.72 4.40
N LEU A 23 -10.94 2.26 3.42
CA LEU A 23 -11.51 2.99 2.27
C LEU A 23 -12.44 2.12 1.39
N ALA A 24 -12.13 0.83 1.26
CA ALA A 24 -12.96 -0.13 0.53
C ALA A 24 -14.30 -0.41 1.23
N ARG A 25 -14.33 -0.32 2.58
CA ARG A 25 -15.53 -0.58 3.38
C ARG A 25 -16.39 0.66 3.56
N ASP A 26 -15.79 1.84 3.43
CA ASP A 26 -16.49 3.11 3.56
C ASP A 26 -17.18 3.47 2.24
N GLN A 27 -18.49 3.17 2.17
CA GLN A 27 -19.33 3.49 1.00
C GLN A 27 -19.76 4.97 0.96
N THR A 28 -19.52 5.73 2.03
CA THR A 28 -19.97 7.13 2.16
C THR A 28 -18.95 8.13 1.62
N VAL A 29 -17.69 7.70 1.51
CA VAL A 29 -16.62 8.49 0.91
C VAL A 29 -16.86 8.70 -0.59
N ASP A 30 -16.80 9.96 -1.01
CA ASP A 30 -16.80 10.37 -2.41
C ASP A 30 -15.59 9.80 -3.18
N LEU A 31 -15.75 9.56 -4.48
CA LEU A 31 -14.69 8.96 -5.32
C LEU A 31 -13.41 9.81 -5.37
N VAL A 32 -13.52 11.14 -5.39
CA VAL A 32 -12.35 12.04 -5.43
C VAL A 32 -11.60 11.96 -4.09
N GLU A 33 -12.34 11.94 -3.00
CA GLU A 33 -11.76 11.81 -1.66
C GLU A 33 -11.16 10.42 -1.43
N ARG A 34 -11.76 9.37 -1.99
CA ARG A 34 -11.22 7.99 -1.95
C ARG A 34 -9.87 7.91 -2.65
N ASP A 35 -9.76 8.45 -3.87
CA ASP A 35 -8.52 8.46 -4.64
C ASP A 35 -7.42 9.25 -3.93
N ARG A 36 -7.74 10.44 -3.42
CA ARG A 36 -6.81 11.26 -2.62
C ARG A 36 -6.32 10.48 -1.40
N SER A 37 -7.25 9.96 -0.59
CA SER A 37 -6.93 9.22 0.63
C SER A 37 -6.08 7.96 0.36
N ALA A 38 -6.34 7.25 -0.74
CA ALA A 38 -5.54 6.09 -1.13
C ALA A 38 -4.11 6.50 -1.53
N ARG A 39 -3.96 7.60 -2.27
CA ARG A 39 -2.64 8.12 -2.66
C ARG A 39 -1.85 8.61 -1.45
N ASP A 40 -2.48 9.37 -0.57
CA ASP A 40 -1.85 9.93 0.63
C ASP A 40 -1.41 8.83 1.59
N SER A 41 -2.25 7.79 1.76
CA SER A 41 -1.91 6.62 2.57
C SER A 41 -0.71 5.82 2.01
N PHE A 42 -0.46 5.87 0.70
CA PHE A 42 0.65 5.17 0.07
C PHE A 42 1.92 6.01 -0.04
N ALA A 43 1.82 7.35 0.02
CA ALA A 43 2.94 8.26 -0.20
C ALA A 43 4.18 7.96 0.67
N PRO A 44 4.05 7.63 1.98
CA PRO A 44 5.19 7.28 2.82
C PRO A 44 5.95 6.04 2.34
N CYS A 45 5.27 5.10 1.67
CA CYS A 45 5.87 3.85 1.21
C CYS A 45 6.98 4.08 0.19
N TYR A 46 6.95 5.18 -0.59
CA TYR A 46 8.01 5.49 -1.54
C TYR A 46 9.35 5.78 -0.86
N GLY A 47 9.33 6.50 0.27
CA GLY A 47 10.55 6.86 1.00
C GLY A 47 11.27 5.63 1.55
N VAL A 48 10.53 4.79 2.28
CA VAL A 48 11.10 3.55 2.84
C VAL A 48 11.49 2.55 1.75
N HIS A 49 10.78 2.53 0.62
CA HIS A 49 11.14 1.68 -0.52
C HIS A 49 12.44 2.13 -1.20
N TYR A 50 12.67 3.43 -1.33
CA TYR A 50 13.94 3.98 -1.81
C TYR A 50 15.09 3.66 -0.86
N GLN A 51 14.87 3.73 0.46
CA GLN A 51 15.89 3.31 1.42
C GLN A 51 16.22 1.82 1.29
N MET A 52 15.21 0.97 1.06
CA MET A 52 15.42 -0.47 0.80
C MET A 52 16.27 -0.71 -0.46
N SER A 53 16.08 0.06 -1.54
CA SER A 53 16.85 -0.14 -2.78
C SER A 53 18.34 0.16 -2.63
N ILE A 54 18.69 1.05 -1.70
CA ILE A 54 20.08 1.43 -1.41
C ILE A 54 20.75 0.43 -0.45
N THR A 55 20.01 -0.08 0.53
CA THR A 55 20.60 -0.70 1.72
C THR A 55 20.43 -2.20 1.83
N ALA A 56 19.43 -2.79 1.16
CA ALA A 56 19.22 -4.23 1.23
C ALA A 56 20.12 -5.02 0.28
N ALA A 57 20.37 -6.27 0.66
CA ALA A 57 20.84 -7.27 -0.28
C ALA A 57 19.85 -7.43 -1.44
N SER A 58 20.37 -7.68 -2.64
CA SER A 58 19.58 -7.73 -3.88
C SER A 58 18.37 -8.67 -3.80
N ASN A 59 18.52 -9.84 -3.20
CA ASN A 59 17.44 -10.81 -3.01
C ASN A 59 16.29 -10.26 -2.13
N VAL A 60 16.62 -9.52 -1.07
CA VAL A 60 15.64 -8.89 -0.18
C VAL A 60 14.95 -7.75 -0.91
N PHE A 61 15.70 -6.93 -1.66
CA PHE A 61 15.11 -5.83 -2.43
C PHE A 61 14.14 -6.34 -3.51
N VAL A 62 14.48 -7.41 -4.24
CA VAL A 62 13.58 -8.01 -5.25
C VAL A 62 12.28 -8.51 -4.62
N ALA A 63 12.35 -9.17 -3.45
CA ALA A 63 11.15 -9.60 -2.74
C ALA A 63 10.29 -8.40 -2.30
N SER A 64 10.93 -7.35 -1.76
CA SER A 64 10.27 -6.11 -1.34
C SER A 64 9.64 -5.35 -2.51
N GLU A 65 10.32 -5.24 -3.64
CA GLU A 65 9.82 -4.63 -4.88
C GLU A 65 8.50 -5.29 -5.34
N ASN A 66 8.44 -6.62 -5.31
CA ASN A 66 7.23 -7.34 -5.65
C ASN A 66 6.07 -7.03 -4.69
N ALA A 67 6.34 -6.96 -3.39
CA ALA A 67 5.34 -6.59 -2.39
C ALA A 67 4.85 -5.14 -2.59
N PHE A 68 5.77 -4.22 -2.86
CA PHE A 68 5.49 -2.81 -3.13
C PHE A 68 4.56 -2.64 -4.35
N ARG A 69 4.88 -3.30 -5.47
CA ARG A 69 4.08 -3.25 -6.70
C ARG A 69 2.67 -3.77 -6.48
N ARG A 70 2.54 -4.94 -5.84
CA ARG A 70 1.22 -5.51 -5.51
C ARG A 70 0.39 -4.57 -4.63
N LEU A 71 1.02 -3.90 -3.66
CA LEU A 71 0.31 -2.95 -2.81
C LEU A 71 -0.11 -1.69 -3.57
N ARG A 72 0.70 -1.23 -4.54
CA ARG A 72 0.36 -0.14 -5.45
C ARG A 72 -0.85 -0.49 -6.32
N ASP A 73 -0.96 -1.74 -6.76
CA ASP A 73 -2.13 -2.21 -7.51
C ASP A 73 -3.39 -2.18 -6.64
N VAL A 74 -3.29 -2.65 -5.39
CA VAL A 74 -4.38 -2.56 -4.41
C VAL A 74 -4.79 -1.11 -4.16
N ARG A 75 -3.84 -0.17 -4.06
CA ARG A 75 -4.14 1.27 -3.95
C ARG A 75 -4.98 1.75 -5.13
N ASN A 76 -4.61 1.36 -6.35
CA ASN A 76 -5.36 1.77 -7.54
C ASN A 76 -6.79 1.20 -7.50
N LEU A 77 -6.96 -0.07 -7.11
CA LEU A 77 -8.28 -0.69 -6.93
C LEU A 77 -9.10 -0.03 -5.82
N ALA A 78 -8.46 0.37 -4.72
CA ALA A 78 -9.10 1.12 -3.64
C ALA A 78 -9.55 2.50 -4.13
N ALA A 79 -8.71 3.21 -4.89
CA ALA A 79 -9.02 4.53 -5.41
C ALA A 79 -10.25 4.55 -6.33
N VAL A 80 -10.39 3.54 -7.20
CA VAL A 80 -11.56 3.44 -8.10
C VAL A 80 -12.80 2.83 -7.43
N GLY A 81 -12.71 2.45 -6.15
CA GLY A 81 -13.83 1.84 -5.40
C GLY A 81 -14.14 0.39 -5.77
N THR A 82 -13.33 -0.26 -6.61
CA THR A 82 -13.57 -1.64 -7.08
C THR A 82 -13.48 -2.67 -5.96
N LEU A 83 -12.73 -2.40 -4.88
CA LEU A 83 -12.62 -3.33 -3.75
C LEU A 83 -13.94 -3.56 -2.99
N ALA A 84 -14.95 -2.70 -3.15
CA ALA A 84 -16.25 -2.84 -2.50
C ALA A 84 -17.25 -3.75 -3.26
N GLY A 85 -17.00 -4.02 -4.55
CA GLY A 85 -17.97 -4.66 -5.44
C GLY A 85 -18.00 -6.20 -5.41
N ASP A 86 -16.96 -6.86 -4.88
CA ASP A 86 -16.81 -8.32 -4.98
C ASP A 86 -17.51 -9.11 -3.86
N GLU A 87 -17.94 -8.47 -2.77
CA GLU A 87 -18.67 -9.16 -1.68
C GLU A 87 -20.20 -9.26 -1.93
N VAL A 88 -20.75 -8.52 -2.90
CA VAL A 88 -22.20 -8.52 -3.18
C VAL A 88 -22.60 -9.49 -4.30
N ALA A 89 -21.62 -10.11 -4.96
CA ALA A 89 -21.83 -11.02 -6.09
C ALA A 89 -21.71 -12.51 -5.73
N ARG A 90 -21.68 -12.87 -4.44
CA ARG A 90 -21.63 -14.26 -3.98
C ARG A 90 -22.83 -14.66 -3.14
#